data_AF-A0A7S3W5X7-F1
#
_entry.id   AF-A0A7S3W5X7-F1
#
_cell.length_a   1.000
_cell.length_b   1.000
_cell.length_c   1.000
_cell.angle_alpha   90.00
_cell.angle_beta   90.00
_cell.angle_gamma   90.00
#
_symmetry.space_group_name_H-M   'P 1'
#
loop_
_entity.id
_entity.type
_entity.pdbx_description
1 polymer ?
#
loop_
_entity_poly.entity_id
_entity_poly.type
_entity_poly.pdbx_seq_one_letter_code
_entity_poly.pdbx_strand_id
1 'polypeptide(L)'
;CRRHHVFERLLQDVVSHIGHHSLSVSAFEARIPDMTDRPDGWEMPVQCLSIVTWSCATLRIRDRMLFTNIAKIVSPRLDQLKSFELSNLLWAYAKLALVPAELFKTAGERLLRRRDGEFKAQCLSTIA
;
A
#
# COMPACT_ATOMS: atom_id res chain seq x y z
N CYS A 1 8.99 20.54 -6.33
CA CYS A 1 9.11 19.37 -5.42
C CYS A 1 9.97 18.21 -5.93
N ARG A 2 9.97 17.80 -7.22
CA ARG A 2 10.66 16.57 -7.70
C ARG A 2 12.21 16.57 -7.70
N ARG A 3 12.87 17.50 -7.00
CA ARG A 3 14.36 17.64 -7.04
C ARG A 3 14.97 17.95 -5.68
N HIS A 4 14.23 17.73 -4.59
CA HIS A 4 14.78 17.96 -3.26
C HIS A 4 15.52 16.70 -2.80
N HIS A 5 16.83 16.80 -2.58
CA HIS A 5 17.72 15.68 -2.22
C HIS A 5 17.25 14.89 -0.98
N VAL A 6 16.61 15.54 -0.01
CA VAL A 6 16.01 14.87 1.16
C VAL A 6 14.88 13.92 0.76
N PHE A 7 14.07 14.31 -0.23
CA PHE A 7 12.96 13.50 -0.72
C PHE A 7 13.47 12.26 -1.46
N GLU A 8 14.50 12.42 -2.31
CA GLU A 8 15.14 11.30 -3.00
C GLU A 8 15.76 10.30 -2.03
N ARG A 9 16.43 10.79 -0.97
CA ARG A 9 16.99 9.92 0.07
C ARG A 9 15.91 9.15 0.80
N LEU A 10 14.84 9.83 1.24
CA LEU A 10 13.71 9.17 1.89
C LEU A 10 13.04 8.13 0.98
N LEU A 11 12.88 8.44 -0.31
CA LEU A 11 12.33 7.52 -1.28
C LEU A 11 13.22 6.28 -1.45
N GLN A 12 14.54 6.47 -1.53
CA GLN A 12 15.52 5.37 -1.60
C GLN A 12 15.47 4.49 -0.35
N ASP A 13 15.38 5.09 0.84
CA ASP A 13 15.26 4.36 2.10
C ASP A 13 13.99 3.51 2.14
N VAL A 14 12.85 4.07 1.71
CA VAL A 14 11.57 3.36 1.62
C VAL A 14 11.65 2.21 0.58
N VAL A 15 12.23 2.45 -0.59
CA VAL A 15 12.41 1.43 -1.63
C VAL A 15 13.29 0.29 -1.14
N SER A 16 14.40 0.61 -0.47
CA SER A 16 15.31 -0.36 0.12
C SER A 16 14.59 -1.23 1.16
N HIS A 17 13.89 -0.60 2.11
CA HIS A 17 13.17 -1.30 3.17
C HIS A 17 12.10 -2.26 2.64
N ILE A 18 11.29 -1.80 1.68
CA ILE A 18 10.26 -2.62 1.02
C ILE A 18 10.90 -3.79 0.24
N GLY A 19 12.05 -3.55 -0.41
CA GLY A 19 12.79 -4.58 -1.13
C GLY A 19 13.27 -5.72 -0.21
N HIS A 20 13.83 -5.39 0.95
CA HIS A 20 14.31 -6.38 1.92
C HIS A 20 13.17 -7.20 2.56
N HIS A 21 11.99 -6.61 2.78
CA HIS A 21 10.87 -7.27 3.46
C HIS A 21 10.18 -8.39 2.64
N SER A 22 10.30 -8.39 1.29
CA SER A 22 9.75 -9.46 0.44
C SER A 22 10.39 -10.83 0.67
N LEU A 23 11.58 -10.89 1.28
CA LEU A 23 12.28 -12.15 1.56
C LEU A 23 11.82 -12.83 2.86
N SER A 24 10.99 -12.18 3.69
CA SER A 24 10.63 -12.63 5.04
C SER A 24 9.13 -12.95 5.23
N VAL A 25 8.32 -13.00 4.16
CA VAL A 25 6.86 -13.22 4.26
C VAL A 25 6.54 -14.69 4.55
N SER A 26 6.82 -15.12 5.79
CA SER A 26 6.40 -16.40 6.35
C SER A 26 6.10 -16.29 7.85
N ALA A 27 5.34 -15.28 8.27
CA ALA A 27 4.74 -15.27 9.60
C ALA A 27 3.61 -14.23 9.65
N PHE A 28 2.38 -14.72 9.58
CA PHE A 28 1.17 -13.93 9.81
C PHE A 28 0.80 -14.13 11.28
N GLU A 29 0.72 -13.07 12.08
CA GLU A 29 -0.16 -13.09 13.25
C GLU A 29 -0.48 -11.68 13.79
N ALA A 30 -1.75 -11.52 14.15
CA ALA A 30 -2.37 -10.31 14.62
C ALA A 30 -1.99 -9.99 16.07
N ARG A 31 -1.41 -8.82 16.31
CA ARG A 31 -1.49 -8.09 17.59
C ARG A 31 -0.98 -6.67 17.35
N ILE A 32 -1.71 -5.64 17.78
CA ILE A 32 -1.13 -4.29 17.92
C ILE A 32 -0.24 -4.32 19.16
N PRO A 33 1.09 -4.10 19.08
CA PRO A 33 1.95 -3.96 20.25
C PRO A 33 2.24 -2.48 20.55
N ASP A 34 2.32 -2.22 21.84
CA ASP A 34 2.82 -1.02 22.50
C ASP A 34 4.25 -0.67 22.04
N MET A 35 4.53 0.63 21.91
CA MET A 35 5.61 1.20 21.08
C MET A 35 7.00 1.23 21.74
N THR A 36 7.23 0.43 22.78
CA THR A 36 8.48 0.46 23.55
C THR A 36 8.99 -0.93 23.92
N ASP A 37 9.32 -1.76 22.93
CA ASP A 37 10.35 -2.82 23.02
C ASP A 37 10.52 -3.53 21.66
N ARG A 38 11.76 -3.84 21.20
CA ARG A 38 12.20 -5.08 20.47
C ARG A 38 13.15 -4.92 19.25
N PRO A 39 14.12 -5.87 19.10
CA PRO A 39 15.25 -5.75 18.20
C PRO A 39 14.90 -6.13 16.75
N ASP A 40 15.48 -5.41 15.79
CA ASP A 40 15.65 -5.75 14.37
C ASP A 40 14.46 -6.41 13.66
N GLY A 41 13.38 -5.65 13.44
CA GLY A 41 12.20 -6.15 12.73
C GLY A 41 11.06 -5.15 12.55
N TRP A 42 11.36 -3.93 12.10
CA TRP A 42 10.32 -2.93 11.82
C TRP A 42 9.51 -3.31 10.58
N GLU A 43 8.37 -3.97 10.79
CA GLU A 43 7.38 -4.20 9.74
C GLU A 43 6.55 -2.94 9.54
N MET A 44 6.61 -2.36 8.34
CA MET A 44 5.81 -1.17 8.02
C MET A 44 4.33 -1.56 7.95
N PRO A 45 3.44 -0.89 8.71
CA PRO A 45 2.00 -1.17 8.65
C PRO A 45 1.46 -1.00 7.22
N VAL A 46 0.56 -1.89 6.80
CA VAL A 46 0.00 -1.85 5.44
C VAL A 46 -0.78 -0.57 5.15
N GLN A 47 -1.29 0.10 6.18
CA GLN A 47 -1.94 1.41 6.05
C GLN A 47 -0.95 2.47 5.55
N CYS A 48 0.31 2.42 5.98
CA CYS A 48 1.36 3.32 5.50
C CYS A 48 1.63 3.14 3.99
N LEU A 49 1.49 1.92 3.46
CA LEU A 49 1.67 1.65 2.02
C LEU A 49 0.64 2.38 1.15
N SER A 50 -0.59 2.58 1.66
CA SER A 50 -1.59 3.39 0.96
C SER A 50 -1.16 4.86 0.83
N ILE A 51 -0.48 5.41 1.85
CA ILE A 51 0.02 6.78 1.85
C ILE A 51 1.26 6.90 0.97
N VAL A 52 2.16 5.92 1.01
CA VAL A 52 3.36 5.87 0.16
C VAL A 52 2.96 5.84 -1.32
N THR A 53 2.06 4.94 -1.70
CA THR A 53 1.59 4.85 -3.10
C THR A 53 0.86 6.12 -3.54
N TRP A 54 -0.03 6.67 -2.71
CA TRP A 54 -0.70 7.96 -2.99
C TRP A 54 0.29 9.11 -3.17
N SER A 55 1.32 9.19 -2.31
CA SER A 55 2.35 10.22 -2.40
C SER A 55 3.16 10.08 -3.70
N CYS A 56 3.54 8.85 -4.06
CA CYS A 56 4.21 8.55 -5.33
C CYS A 56 3.34 8.97 -6.52
N ALA A 57 2.04 8.66 -6.50
CA ALA A 57 1.11 9.03 -7.56
C ALA A 57 0.96 10.56 -7.69
N THR A 58 0.83 11.26 -6.57
CA THR A 58 0.74 12.73 -6.51
C THR A 58 2.00 13.40 -7.07
N LEU A 59 3.17 12.83 -6.76
CA LEU A 59 4.46 13.30 -7.27
C LEU A 59 4.78 12.79 -8.68
N ARG A 60 3.94 11.91 -9.25
CA ARG A 60 4.13 11.20 -10.53
C ARG A 60 5.42 10.37 -10.59
N ILE A 61 5.78 9.75 -9.47
CA ILE A 61 6.89 8.82 -9.37
C ILE A 61 6.39 7.44 -9.79
N ARG A 62 6.96 6.90 -10.86
CA ARG A 62 6.55 5.63 -11.45
C ARG A 62 7.67 4.60 -11.32
N ASP A 63 7.89 4.15 -10.08
CA ASP A 63 8.80 3.04 -9.79
C ASP A 63 8.04 1.70 -9.87
N ARG A 64 8.27 0.96 -10.95
CA ARG A 64 7.57 -0.31 -11.20
C ARG A 64 7.95 -1.40 -10.19
N MET A 65 9.19 -1.40 -9.72
CA MET A 65 9.69 -2.43 -8.80
C MET A 65 9.11 -2.21 -7.42
N LEU A 66 9.13 -0.96 -6.95
CA LEU A 66 8.46 -0.55 -5.72
C LEU A 66 6.98 -0.96 -5.73
N PHE A 67 6.23 -0.57 -6.76
CA PHE A 67 4.79 -0.87 -6.84
C PHE A 67 4.51 -2.37 -6.98
N THR A 68 5.41 -3.14 -7.61
CA THR A 68 5.30 -4.61 -7.65
C THR A 68 5.47 -5.22 -6.27
N ASN A 69 6.45 -4.75 -5.49
CA ASN A 69 6.69 -5.23 -4.13
C ASN A 69 5.55 -4.83 -3.18
N ILE A 70 5.04 -3.59 -3.29
CA ILE A 70 3.87 -3.15 -2.54
C ILE A 70 2.65 -4.02 -2.86
N ALA A 71 2.40 -4.33 -4.15
CA ALA A 71 1.29 -5.19 -4.52
C ALA A 71 1.39 -6.59 -3.88
N LYS A 72 2.59 -7.18 -3.83
CA LYS A 72 2.83 -8.47 -3.16
C LYS A 72 2.53 -8.42 -1.65
N ILE A 73 2.94 -7.34 -0.97
CA ILE A 73 2.73 -7.18 0.47
C ILE A 73 1.25 -6.91 0.78
N VAL A 74 0.59 -6.09 -0.02
CA VAL A 74 -0.78 -5.62 0.25
C VAL A 74 -1.84 -6.62 -0.15
N SER A 75 -1.66 -7.36 -1.26
CA SER A 75 -2.66 -8.31 -1.78
C SER A 75 -3.19 -9.30 -0.72
N PRO A 76 -2.36 -9.99 0.09
CA PRO A 76 -2.84 -10.90 1.13
C PRO A 76 -3.40 -10.19 2.39
N ARG A 77 -3.25 -8.87 2.49
CA ARG A 77 -3.58 -8.07 3.68
C ARG A 77 -4.63 -6.98 3.39
N LEU A 78 -5.34 -7.08 2.26
CA LEU A 78 -6.36 -6.10 1.87
C LEU A 78 -7.45 -5.92 2.93
N ASP A 79 -7.79 -6.96 3.69
CA ASP A 79 -8.77 -6.89 4.78
C ASP A 79 -8.33 -6.03 5.98
N GLN A 80 -7.04 -5.74 6.10
CA GLN A 80 -6.49 -4.85 7.12
C GLN A 80 -6.59 -3.38 6.73
N LEU A 81 -6.91 -3.08 5.46
CA LEU A 81 -7.08 -1.72 4.97
C LEU A 81 -8.52 -1.25 5.19
N LYS A 82 -8.65 -0.03 5.70
CA LYS A 82 -9.92 0.69 5.73
C LYS A 82 -10.31 1.10 4.31
N SER A 83 -11.60 1.35 4.10
CA SER A 83 -12.18 1.74 2.81
C SER A 83 -11.44 2.88 2.11
N PHE A 84 -11.03 3.91 2.87
CA PHE A 84 -10.30 5.06 2.32
C PHE A 84 -8.85 4.70 1.93
N GLU A 85 -8.19 3.82 2.68
CA GLU A 85 -6.81 3.37 2.43
C GLU A 85 -6.78 2.51 1.17
N LEU A 86 -7.74 1.59 1.03
CA LEU A 86 -7.92 0.80 -0.18
C LEU A 86 -8.20 1.69 -1.41
N SER A 87 -9.04 2.71 -1.24
CA SER A 87 -9.35 3.64 -2.34
C SER A 87 -8.13 4.45 -2.76
N ASN A 88 -7.34 4.95 -1.81
CA ASN A 88 -6.10 5.67 -2.09
C ASN A 88 -5.08 4.80 -2.80
N LEU A 89 -4.95 3.55 -2.36
CA LEU A 89 -4.09 2.55 -2.99
C LEU A 89 -4.50 2.35 -4.46
N LEU A 90 -5.76 1.96 -4.71
CA LEU A 90 -6.25 1.68 -6.07
C LEU A 90 -6.16 2.90 -6.98
N TRP A 91 -6.51 4.09 -6.47
CA TRP A 91 -6.36 5.33 -7.21
C TRP A 91 -4.90 5.60 -7.59
N ALA A 92 -3.95 5.36 -6.68
CA ALA A 92 -2.53 5.58 -6.96
C ALA A 92 -2.02 4.66 -8.09
N TYR A 93 -2.37 3.38 -8.04
CA TYR A 93 -2.05 2.41 -9.11
C TYR A 93 -2.68 2.82 -10.45
N ALA A 94 -3.96 3.21 -10.45
CA ALA A 94 -4.65 3.69 -11.65
C ALA A 94 -4.03 4.99 -12.19
N LYS A 95 -3.76 5.98 -11.33
CA LYS A 95 -3.18 7.28 -11.67
C LYS A 95 -1.81 7.16 -12.32
N LEU A 96 -1.01 6.21 -11.85
CA LEU A 96 0.30 5.91 -12.40
C LEU A 96 0.26 4.93 -13.57
N ALA A 97 -0.91 4.43 -13.99
CA ALA A 97 -1.08 3.39 -15.01
C ALA A 97 -0.19 2.16 -14.74
N LEU A 98 -0.16 1.72 -13.49
CA LEU A 98 0.45 0.49 -13.01
C LEU A 98 -0.71 -0.33 -12.45
N VAL A 99 -1.36 -1.19 -13.24
CA VAL A 99 -2.58 -1.89 -12.79
C VAL A 99 -2.27 -3.38 -12.68
N PRO A 100 -1.75 -3.86 -11.53
CA PRO A 100 -1.54 -5.29 -11.33
C PRO A 100 -2.88 -6.01 -11.25
N ALA A 101 -3.18 -6.85 -12.26
CA ALA A 101 -4.48 -7.50 -12.43
C ALA A 101 -4.94 -8.27 -11.18
N GLU A 102 -4.04 -9.00 -10.51
CA GLU A 102 -4.37 -9.77 -9.31
C GLU A 102 -4.75 -8.88 -8.11
N LEU A 103 -4.10 -7.72 -7.94
CA LEU A 103 -4.45 -6.79 -6.86
C LEU A 103 -5.86 -6.24 -7.08
N PHE A 104 -6.18 -5.81 -8.31
CA PHE A 104 -7.49 -5.25 -8.64
C PHE A 104 -8.59 -6.31 -8.57
N LYS A 105 -8.31 -7.55 -8.99
CA LYS A 105 -9.21 -8.68 -8.83
C LYS A 105 -9.50 -8.94 -7.35
N THR A 106 -8.47 -9.10 -6.52
CA THR A 106 -8.63 -9.38 -5.09
C THR A 106 -9.34 -8.23 -4.37
N ALA A 107 -9.02 -6.98 -4.71
CA ALA A 107 -9.73 -5.82 -4.19
C ALA A 107 -11.20 -5.79 -4.64
N GLY A 108 -11.49 -6.15 -5.89
CA GLY A 108 -12.86 -6.30 -6.41
C GLY A 108 -13.65 -7.36 -5.63
N GLU A 109 -13.07 -8.52 -5.37
CA GLU A 109 -13.70 -9.57 -4.57
C GLU A 109 -13.97 -9.11 -3.12
N ARG A 110 -13.03 -8.41 -2.49
CA ARG A 110 -13.24 -7.81 -1.16
C ARG A 110 -14.36 -6.78 -1.17
N LEU A 111 -14.43 -5.96 -2.22
CA LEU A 111 -15.50 -4.99 -2.40
C LEU A 111 -16.85 -5.67 -2.62
N LEU A 112 -16.92 -6.84 -3.23
CA LEU A 112 -18.17 -7.59 -3.38
C LEU A 112 -18.62 -8.25 -2.05
N ARG A 113 -17.69 -8.60 -1.17
CA ARG A 113 -17.96 -9.20 0.15
C ARG A 113 -18.38 -8.19 1.24
N ARG A 114 -18.42 -6.89 0.93
CA ARG A 114 -18.69 -5.83 1.91
C ARG A 114 -20.16 -5.77 2.35
N ARG A 115 -20.41 -5.30 3.57
CA ARG A 115 -21.76 -4.86 4.00
C ARG A 115 -22.08 -3.48 3.44
N ASP A 116 -23.35 -3.24 3.18
CA ASP A 116 -23.84 -1.91 2.78
C ASP A 116 -23.45 -0.85 3.82
N GLY A 117 -22.93 0.29 3.35
CA GLY A 117 -22.50 1.42 4.18
C GLY A 117 -21.01 1.48 4.56
N GLU A 118 -20.19 0.46 4.24
CA GLU A 118 -18.75 0.45 4.58
C GLU A 118 -17.91 1.46 3.76
N PHE A 119 -18.39 1.91 2.60
CA PHE A 119 -17.69 2.83 1.71
C PHE A 119 -18.45 4.16 1.56
N LYS A 120 -17.76 5.29 1.76
CA LYS A 120 -18.28 6.59 1.33
C LYS A 120 -18.35 6.64 -0.20
N ALA A 121 -19.28 7.41 -0.76
CA ALA A 121 -19.45 7.56 -2.21
C ALA A 121 -18.15 7.96 -2.93
N GLN A 122 -17.33 8.80 -2.29
CA GLN A 122 -16.00 9.19 -2.79
C GLN A 122 -15.06 7.99 -2.97
N CYS A 123 -15.17 6.95 -2.15
CA CYS A 123 -14.34 5.75 -2.24
C CYS A 123 -14.76 4.85 -3.40
N LEU A 124 -16.05 4.81 -3.76
CA LEU A 124 -16.54 4.02 -4.89
C LEU A 124 -16.22 4.68 -6.23
N SER A 125 -16.30 6.00 -6.31
CA SER A 125 -15.97 6.77 -7.52
C SER A 125 -14.52 6.63 -7.96
N THR A 126 -13.61 6.26 -7.06
CA THR A 126 -12.19 6.09 -7.36
C THR A 126 -11.82 4.70 -7.85
N ILE A 127 -12.75 3.75 -7.71
CA ILE A 127 -12.54 2.33 -8.00
C ILE A 127 -13.29 1.90 -9.27
N ALA A 128 -14.41 2.54 -9.60
CA ALA A 128 -15.16 2.38 -10.85
C ALA A 128 -14.49 3.12 -12.02
#